data_AF-A0A2P6PF37-F1
#
_entry.id   AF-A0A2P6PF37-F1
#
_cell.length_a   1.000
_cell.length_b   1.000
_cell.length_c   1.000
_cell.angle_alpha   90.00
_cell.angle_beta   90.00
_cell.angle_gamma   90.00
#
_symmetry.space_group_name_H-M   'P 1'
#
loop_
_entity.id
_entity.type
_entity.pdbx_description
1 polymer ?
#
loop_
_entity_poly.entity_id
_entity_poly.type
_entity_poly.pdbx_seq_one_letter_code
_entity_poly.pdbx_strand_id
1 'polypeptide(L)'
;MEGMKLWYLHNLLIQKATPETNMEHIVEKIRSMEEYCCDCYDEKIDLSSQKFIEMLVVAGFFIIELFRKMIGDMPRGMDDPLFNRLGMLPTVLNDLLLLENQLPWRVLGCLFHQVPVGKFKSFWELTQRVLPSWRGLEYFVSHFPNTFQSKHFDGEKVSNKGLQ
;
A
#
# COMPACT_ATOMS: atom_id res chain seq x y z
N MET A 1 -12.29 -8.01 4.21
CA MET A 1 -11.10 -7.16 4.02
C MET A 1 -11.16 -5.88 4.83
N GLU A 2 -12.30 -5.17 4.90
CA GLU A 2 -12.39 -3.86 5.56
C GLU A 2 -12.00 -3.85 7.05
N GLY A 3 -12.52 -4.79 7.85
CA GLY A 3 -12.15 -4.88 9.27
C GLY A 3 -10.66 -5.12 9.53
N MET A 4 -9.96 -5.73 8.57
CA MET A 4 -8.51 -5.94 8.64
C MET A 4 -7.74 -4.65 8.33
N LYS A 5 -8.18 -3.87 7.34
CA LYS A 5 -7.60 -2.55 7.06
C LYS A 5 -7.71 -1.64 8.28
N LEU A 6 -8.88 -1.63 8.94
CA LEU A 6 -9.10 -0.87 10.16
C LEU A 6 -8.23 -1.36 11.34
N TRP A 7 -8.02 -2.67 11.48
CA TRP A 7 -7.10 -3.21 12.50
C TRP A 7 -5.66 -2.76 12.27
N TYR A 8 -5.19 -2.78 11.02
CA TYR A 8 -3.87 -2.28 10.65
C TYR A 8 -3.75 -0.78 10.92
N LEU A 9 -4.73 0.02 10.51
CA LEU A 9 -4.76 1.45 10.79
C LEU A 9 -4.74 1.73 12.30
N HIS A 10 -5.55 1.02 13.08
CA HIS A 10 -5.57 1.18 14.53
C HIS A 10 -4.20 0.87 15.15
N ASN A 11 -3.53 -0.19 14.72
CA ASN A 11 -2.18 -0.51 15.18
C ASN A 11 -1.13 0.49 14.74
N LEU A 12 -1.25 1.03 13.53
CA LEU A 12 -0.41 2.13 13.04
C LEU A 12 -0.56 3.34 13.95
N LEU A 13 -1.80 3.72 14.26
CA LEU A 13 -2.11 4.89 15.10
C LEU A 13 -1.64 4.71 16.55
N ILE A 14 -1.79 3.52 17.13
CA ILE A 14 -1.29 3.21 18.47
C ILE A 14 0.24 3.26 18.52
N GLN A 15 0.92 2.64 17.55
CA GLN A 15 2.38 2.65 17.49
C GLN A 15 2.96 4.05 17.27
N LYS A 16 2.19 4.93 16.62
CA LYS A 16 2.55 6.31 16.31
C LYS A 16 1.96 7.33 17.28
N ALA A 17 1.67 6.96 18.53
CA ALA A 17 1.35 7.89 19.60
C ALA A 17 2.55 8.78 20.02
N THR A 18 3.39 9.18 19.07
CA THR A 18 4.38 10.26 19.18
C THR A 18 3.91 11.45 18.32
N PRO A 19 4.19 12.69 18.73
CA PRO A 19 3.68 13.90 18.07
C PRO A 19 4.16 14.12 16.61
N GLU A 20 5.00 13.25 16.05
CA GLU A 20 5.56 13.41 14.70
C GLU A 20 4.61 13.02 13.56
N THR A 21 3.55 12.24 13.81
CA THR A 21 2.56 11.89 12.76
C THR A 21 1.26 12.67 12.95
N ASN A 22 1.17 13.86 12.37
CA ASN A 22 -0.09 14.59 12.31
C ASN A 22 -1.00 13.97 11.21
N MET A 23 -2.03 13.23 11.61
CA MET A 23 -3.02 12.64 10.70
C MET A 23 -3.77 13.69 9.88
N GLU A 24 -4.03 14.88 10.43
CA GLU A 24 -4.66 15.98 9.70
C GLU A 24 -3.75 16.45 8.55
N HIS A 25 -2.44 16.54 8.80
CA HIS A 25 -1.45 16.88 7.77
C HIS A 25 -1.36 15.83 6.67
N ILE A 26 -1.47 14.55 7.03
CA ILE A 26 -1.52 13.44 6.06
C ILE A 26 -2.77 13.55 5.19
N VAL A 27 -3.94 13.71 5.83
CA VAL A 27 -5.21 13.85 5.14
C VAL A 27 -5.18 15.06 4.20
N GLU A 28 -4.64 16.20 4.63
CA GLU A 28 -4.52 17.39 3.80
C GLU A 28 -3.57 17.18 2.60
N LYS A 29 -2.45 16.47 2.80
CA LYS A 29 -1.56 16.09 1.69
C LYS A 29 -2.26 15.23 0.66
N ILE A 30 -3.04 14.23 1.08
CA ILE A 30 -3.78 13.38 0.14
C ILE A 30 -4.95 14.14 -0.49
N ARG A 31 -5.61 15.03 0.24
CA ARG A 31 -6.64 15.93 -0.29
C ARG A 31 -6.10 16.84 -1.39
N SER A 32 -4.86 17.34 -1.25
CA SER A 32 -4.22 18.16 -2.28
C SER A 32 -3.97 17.44 -3.62
N MET A 33 -4.08 16.11 -3.65
CA MET A 33 -3.96 15.29 -4.86
C MET A 33 -5.29 14.62 -5.27
N GLU A 34 -6.42 15.04 -4.70
CA GLU A 34 -7.73 14.46 -4.94
C GLU A 34 -8.08 14.39 -6.43
N GLU A 35 -7.93 15.50 -7.16
CA GLU A 35 -8.22 15.60 -8.60
C GLU A 35 -7.42 14.57 -9.40
N TYR A 36 -6.09 14.53 -9.19
CA TYR A 36 -5.21 13.53 -9.80
C TYR A 36 -5.66 12.11 -9.47
N CYS A 37 -6.10 11.86 -8.23
CA CYS A 37 -6.56 10.54 -7.84
C CYS A 37 -7.87 10.17 -8.52
N CYS A 38 -8.82 11.10 -8.61
CA CYS A 38 -10.09 10.90 -9.33
C CYS A 38 -9.85 10.59 -10.81
N ASP A 39 -8.90 11.28 -11.46
CA ASP A 39 -8.53 11.07 -12.86
C ASP A 39 -7.90 9.68 -13.13
N CYS A 40 -7.46 8.97 -12.09
CA CYS A 40 -6.96 7.60 -12.22
C CYS A 40 -8.08 6.56 -12.33
N TYR A 41 -9.35 6.93 -12.13
CA TYR A 41 -10.49 6.03 -12.23
C TYR A 41 -11.32 6.33 -13.48
N ASP A 42 -11.63 5.29 -14.26
CA ASP A 42 -12.48 5.41 -15.45
C ASP A 42 -13.94 5.80 -15.12
N GLU A 43 -14.39 5.46 -13.91
CA GLU A 43 -15.73 5.72 -13.43
C GLU A 43 -15.77 6.91 -12.46
N LYS A 44 -16.87 7.66 -12.51
CA LYS A 44 -17.11 8.74 -11.56
C LYS A 44 -17.27 8.17 -10.16
N ILE A 45 -16.45 8.66 -9.23
CA ILE A 45 -16.50 8.26 -7.83
C ILE A 45 -17.72 8.93 -7.17
N ASP A 46 -18.70 8.12 -6.76
CA ASP A 46 -19.89 8.59 -6.01
C ASP A 46 -19.64 8.58 -4.49
N LEU A 47 -18.59 9.28 -4.08
CA LEU A 47 -18.23 9.49 -2.67
C LEU A 47 -18.05 10.98 -2.41
N SER A 48 -18.31 11.41 -1.17
CA SER A 48 -17.85 12.74 -0.75
C SER A 48 -16.32 12.77 -0.74
N SER A 49 -15.74 13.93 -1.06
CA SER A 49 -14.28 14.17 -0.97
C SER A 49 -13.70 13.60 0.32
N GLN A 50 -14.29 13.91 1.47
CA GLN A 50 -13.84 13.39 2.77
C GLN A 50 -13.75 11.85 2.82
N LYS A 51 -14.80 11.15 2.38
CA LYS A 51 -14.82 9.67 2.38
C LYS A 51 -13.83 9.08 1.38
N PHE A 52 -13.67 9.74 0.24
CA PHE A 52 -12.70 9.33 -0.77
C PHE A 52 -11.27 9.44 -0.24
N ILE A 53 -10.90 10.57 0.37
CA ILE A 53 -9.59 10.76 0.98
C ILE A 53 -9.34 9.77 2.12
N GLU A 54 -10.33 9.53 2.98
CA GLU A 54 -10.25 8.50 4.03
C GLU A 54 -9.96 7.12 3.45
N MET A 55 -10.68 6.73 2.39
CA MET A 55 -10.47 5.46 1.70
C MET A 55 -9.03 5.34 1.17
N LEU A 56 -8.50 6.39 0.52
CA LEU A 56 -7.13 6.41 0.00
C LEU A 56 -6.09 6.25 1.12
N VAL A 57 -6.26 6.99 2.22
CA VAL A 57 -5.34 6.96 3.37
C VAL A 57 -5.35 5.59 4.05
N VAL A 58 -6.55 5.06 4.34
CA VAL A 58 -6.72 3.75 5.00
C VAL A 58 -6.10 2.64 4.16
N ALA A 59 -6.43 2.59 2.87
CA ALA A 59 -5.95 1.54 1.99
C ALA A 59 -4.44 1.67 1.71
N GLY A 60 -3.93 2.88 1.57
CA GLY A 60 -2.51 3.11 1.36
C GLY A 60 -1.65 2.76 2.57
N PHE A 61 -2.08 3.13 3.79
CA PHE A 61 -1.38 2.71 5.01
C PHE A 61 -1.40 1.20 5.23
N PHE A 62 -2.53 0.56 4.95
CA PHE A 62 -2.64 -0.90 5.02
C PHE A 62 -1.58 -1.59 4.14
N ILE A 63 -1.42 -1.15 2.89
CA ILE A 63 -0.42 -1.71 1.97
C ILE A 63 1.01 -1.50 2.48
N ILE A 64 1.33 -0.27 2.91
CA ILE A 64 2.67 0.07 3.40
C ILE A 64 3.03 -0.77 4.63
N GLU A 65 2.13 -0.87 5.62
CA GLU A 65 2.37 -1.70 6.80
C GLU A 65 2.51 -3.18 6.46
N LEU A 66 1.63 -3.71 5.61
CA LEU A 66 1.69 -5.10 5.18
C LEU A 66 3.05 -5.42 4.55
N PHE A 67 3.54 -4.55 3.67
CA PHE A 67 4.84 -4.76 3.02
C PHE A 67 5.98 -4.78 4.02
N ARG A 68 6.00 -3.83 4.96
CA ARG A 68 7.01 -3.77 6.03
C ARG A 68 7.02 -5.03 6.89
N LYS A 69 5.84 -5.56 7.23
CA LYS A 69 5.71 -6.82 7.99
C LYS A 69 6.12 -8.05 7.20
N MET A 70 5.89 -8.07 5.88
CA MET A 70 6.31 -9.18 5.02
C MET A 70 7.83 -9.31 4.97
N ILE A 71 8.55 -8.18 4.86
CA ILE A 71 10.02 -8.18 4.78
C ILE A 71 10.71 -8.17 6.16
N GLY A 72 9.94 -8.18 7.24
CA GLY A 72 10.48 -8.19 8.61
C GLY A 72 11.05 -6.85 9.09
N ASP A 73 10.69 -5.72 8.46
CA ASP A 73 11.06 -4.36 8.91
C ASP A 73 10.30 -3.95 10.19
N MET A 74 9.16 -4.59 10.45
CA MET A 74 8.32 -4.38 11.63
C MET A 74 7.92 -5.73 12.22
N PRO A 75 7.83 -5.86 13.55
CA PRO A 75 7.31 -7.07 14.18
C PRO A 75 5.87 -7.36 13.74
N ARG A 76 5.58 -8.64 13.54
CA ARG A 76 4.20 -9.12 13.36
C ARG A 76 3.57 -9.23 14.74
N GLY A 77 2.38 -8.68 14.92
CA GLY A 77 1.65 -8.83 16.17
C GLY A 77 1.27 -10.30 16.39
N MET A 78 1.28 -10.77 17.64
CA MET A 78 0.82 -12.12 17.98
C MET A 78 -0.62 -12.38 17.50
N ASP A 79 -1.44 -11.33 17.38
CA ASP A 79 -2.83 -11.41 16.93
C ASP A 79 -3.02 -10.91 15.49
N ASP A 80 -1.95 -10.80 14.69
CA ASP A 80 -2.04 -10.33 13.31
C ASP A 80 -2.87 -11.27 12.42
N PRO A 81 -4.07 -10.86 11.97
CA PRO A 81 -4.99 -11.75 11.29
C PRO A 81 -4.50 -12.18 9.90
N LEU A 82 -3.53 -11.46 9.31
CA LEU A 82 -2.94 -11.83 8.01
C LEU A 82 -1.91 -12.94 8.12
N PHE A 83 -1.09 -12.90 9.15
CA PHE A 83 0.02 -13.84 9.32
C PHE A 83 -0.35 -15.03 10.18
N ASN A 84 -1.37 -14.92 11.05
CA ASN A 84 -1.78 -15.99 11.95
C ASN A 84 -2.95 -16.84 11.44
N ARG A 85 -3.62 -16.43 10.35
CA ARG A 85 -4.64 -17.25 9.69
C ARG A 85 -4.10 -17.80 8.38
N LEU A 86 -4.02 -19.13 8.28
CA LEU A 86 -3.60 -19.84 7.07
C LEU A 86 -4.43 -19.37 5.85
N GLY A 87 -3.75 -19.14 4.73
CA GLY A 87 -4.36 -18.74 3.46
C GLY A 87 -4.73 -17.25 3.33
N MET A 88 -4.78 -16.48 4.42
CA MET A 88 -5.17 -15.06 4.33
C MET A 88 -4.17 -14.20 3.58
N LEU A 89 -2.88 -14.38 3.84
CA LEU A 89 -1.85 -13.60 3.17
C LEU A 89 -1.87 -13.83 1.65
N PRO A 90 -1.85 -15.07 1.11
CA PRO A 90 -2.03 -15.30 -0.32
C PRO A 90 -3.31 -14.69 -0.91
N THR A 91 -4.46 -14.82 -0.23
CA THR A 91 -5.73 -14.22 -0.69
C THR A 91 -5.62 -12.71 -0.80
N VAL A 92 -5.13 -12.03 0.25
CA VAL A 92 -4.97 -10.59 0.23
C VAL A 92 -3.95 -10.16 -0.81
N LEU A 93 -2.85 -10.89 -0.97
CA LEU A 93 -1.86 -10.58 -1.99
C LEU A 93 -2.41 -10.73 -3.41
N ASN A 94 -3.29 -11.71 -3.67
CA ASN A 94 -4.02 -11.81 -4.95
C ASN A 94 -4.96 -10.62 -5.15
N ASP A 95 -5.70 -10.22 -4.12
CA ASP A 95 -6.55 -9.03 -4.20
C ASP A 95 -5.71 -7.76 -4.42
N LEU A 96 -4.48 -7.70 -3.89
CA LEU A 96 -3.51 -6.62 -4.14
C LEU A 96 -2.87 -6.69 -5.54
N LEU A 97 -2.82 -7.86 -6.19
CA LEU A 97 -2.34 -7.99 -7.58
C LEU A 97 -3.42 -7.57 -8.59
N LEU A 98 -4.68 -7.76 -8.24
CA LEU A 98 -5.85 -7.21 -8.95
C LEU A 98 -6.00 -5.69 -8.77
N LEU A 99 -5.12 -5.07 -7.98
CA LEU A 99 -5.26 -3.71 -7.46
C LEU A 99 -4.81 -2.60 -8.41
N GLU A 100 -4.50 -2.92 -9.67
CA GLU A 100 -4.29 -1.88 -10.70
C GLU A 100 -5.43 -0.86 -10.73
N ASN A 101 -6.62 -1.24 -10.25
CA ASN A 101 -7.81 -0.41 -10.20
C ASN A 101 -8.14 0.29 -8.86
N GLN A 102 -7.35 0.21 -7.77
CA GLN A 102 -7.82 0.77 -6.48
C GLN A 102 -7.02 1.90 -5.86
N LEU A 103 -5.73 2.08 -6.15
CA LEU A 103 -4.95 3.17 -5.55
C LEU A 103 -3.91 3.75 -6.51
N PRO A 104 -3.92 5.07 -6.75
CA PRO A 104 -2.86 5.73 -7.49
C PRO A 104 -1.50 5.57 -6.79
N TRP A 105 -0.46 5.19 -7.54
CA TRP A 105 0.89 4.97 -6.99
C TRP A 105 1.45 6.16 -6.21
N ARG A 106 1.11 7.37 -6.67
CA ARG A 106 1.52 8.63 -6.05
C ARG A 106 1.02 8.77 -4.61
N VAL A 107 -0.16 8.22 -4.29
CA VAL A 107 -0.71 8.17 -2.94
C VAL A 107 0.20 7.33 -2.05
N LEU A 108 0.60 6.14 -2.50
CA LEU A 108 1.48 5.24 -1.77
C LEU A 108 2.85 5.87 -1.52
N GLY A 109 3.43 6.52 -2.54
CA GLY A 109 4.67 7.28 -2.40
C GLY A 109 4.55 8.41 -1.36
N CYS A 110 3.45 9.16 -1.36
CA CYS A 110 3.24 10.26 -0.42
C CYS A 110 3.10 9.75 1.02
N LEU A 111 2.23 8.76 1.24
CA LEU A 111 1.97 8.14 2.55
C LEU A 111 3.21 7.45 3.13
N PHE A 112 4.03 6.82 2.28
CA PHE A 112 5.27 6.18 2.71
C PHE A 112 6.24 7.16 3.39
N HIS A 113 6.34 8.40 2.91
CA HIS A 113 7.14 9.44 3.54
C HIS A 113 6.52 10.00 4.83
N GLN A 114 5.28 9.62 5.17
CA GLN A 114 4.62 10.03 6.42
C GLN A 114 4.70 8.94 7.51
N VAL A 115 5.24 7.76 7.21
CA VAL A 115 5.54 6.73 8.22
C VAL A 115 7.02 6.76 8.57
N PRO A 116 7.40 6.48 9.84
CA PRO A 116 8.79 6.23 10.17
C PRO A 116 9.19 4.96 9.45
N VAL A 117 9.83 5.15 8.30
CA VAL A 117 10.37 4.09 7.46
C VAL A 117 11.74 3.71 8.00
N GLY A 118 11.99 2.39 8.04
CA GLY A 118 13.28 1.84 8.43
C GLY A 118 14.35 2.16 7.39
N LYS A 119 14.88 1.15 6.70
CA LYS A 119 16.05 1.32 5.81
C LYS A 119 15.72 1.81 4.40
N PHE A 120 14.45 1.98 4.05
CA PHE A 120 13.98 2.21 2.69
C PHE A 120 13.76 3.68 2.40
N LYS A 121 14.22 4.15 1.23
CA LYS A 121 14.13 5.55 0.80
C LYS A 121 12.85 5.85 0.03
N SER A 122 12.18 4.83 -0.50
CA SER A 122 10.94 4.99 -1.25
C SER A 122 10.04 3.75 -1.13
N PHE A 123 8.75 3.95 -1.43
CA PHE A 123 7.81 2.84 -1.52
C PHE A 123 8.19 1.84 -2.62
N TRP A 124 8.83 2.32 -3.70
CA TRP A 124 9.36 1.48 -4.76
C TRP A 124 10.45 0.52 -4.25
N GLU A 125 11.42 1.00 -3.47
CA GLU A 125 12.46 0.15 -2.89
C GLU A 125 11.86 -0.92 -1.95
N LEU A 126 10.85 -0.55 -1.16
CA LEU A 126 10.11 -1.50 -0.32
C LEU A 126 9.40 -2.57 -1.17
N THR A 127 8.72 -2.13 -2.24
CA THR A 127 8.00 -3.03 -3.17
C THR A 127 8.95 -4.03 -3.84
N GLN A 128 10.15 -3.59 -4.25
CA GLN A 128 11.17 -4.47 -4.83
C GLN A 128 11.63 -5.60 -3.88
N ARG A 129 11.55 -5.39 -2.56
CA ARG A 129 11.86 -6.45 -1.59
C ARG A 129 10.72 -7.44 -1.40
N VAL A 130 9.48 -7.01 -1.64
CA VAL A 130 8.29 -7.86 -1.54
C VAL A 130 8.10 -8.70 -2.82
N LEU A 131 8.42 -8.15 -3.98
CA LEU A 131 8.20 -8.78 -5.30
C LEU A 131 8.75 -10.21 -5.44
N PRO A 132 9.95 -10.57 -4.95
CA PRO A 132 10.42 -11.96 -5.00
C PRO A 132 9.54 -12.94 -4.21
N SER A 133 9.04 -12.51 -3.04
CA SER A 133 8.10 -13.29 -2.23
C SER A 133 6.75 -13.45 -2.94
N TRP A 134 6.35 -12.44 -3.73
CA TRP A 134 5.18 -12.52 -4.61
C TRP A 134 5.37 -13.46 -5.79
N ARG A 135 6.53 -13.47 -6.46
CA ARG A 135 6.79 -14.44 -7.56
C ARG A 135 6.81 -15.89 -7.08
N GLY A 136 7.25 -16.13 -5.84
CA GLY A 136 7.10 -17.42 -5.19
C GLY A 136 5.62 -17.80 -4.96
N LEU A 137 4.77 -16.80 -4.74
CA LEU A 137 3.31 -16.97 -4.67
C LEU A 137 2.68 -17.08 -6.07
N GLU A 138 3.19 -16.43 -7.11
CA GLU A 138 2.73 -16.64 -8.51
C GLU A 138 2.88 -18.12 -8.92
N TYR A 139 3.88 -18.85 -8.43
CA TYR A 139 3.96 -20.30 -8.62
C TYR A 139 2.83 -21.06 -7.90
N PHE A 140 2.43 -20.59 -6.72
CA PHE A 140 1.28 -21.10 -5.95
C PHE A 140 -0.08 -20.71 -6.57
N VAL A 141 -0.16 -19.52 -7.17
CA VAL A 141 -1.35 -18.91 -7.78
C VAL A 141 -1.52 -19.34 -9.23
N SER A 142 -0.47 -19.68 -9.97
CA SER A 142 -0.57 -20.29 -11.31
C SER A 142 -1.21 -21.68 -11.29
N HIS A 143 -1.32 -22.31 -10.11
CA HIS A 143 -2.17 -23.48 -9.87
C HIS A 143 -3.65 -23.10 -9.59
N PHE A 144 -4.02 -21.81 -9.66
CA PHE A 144 -5.35 -21.21 -9.50
C PHE A 144 -5.55 -20.01 -10.47
N PRO A 145 -6.10 -20.21 -11.68
CA PRO A 145 -5.59 -19.64 -12.93
C PRO A 145 -6.04 -18.22 -13.33
N ASN A 146 -6.48 -17.34 -12.42
CA ASN A 146 -7.00 -16.04 -12.84
C ASN A 146 -6.06 -14.86 -12.55
N THR A 147 -5.70 -14.17 -13.65
CA THR A 147 -5.41 -12.73 -13.81
C THR A 147 -4.03 -12.16 -13.45
N PHE A 148 -3.24 -11.86 -14.48
CA PHE A 148 -2.31 -10.71 -14.49
C PHE A 148 -2.16 -10.15 -15.92
N GLN A 149 -2.65 -8.92 -16.16
CA GLN A 149 -2.29 -8.08 -17.31
C GLN A 149 -2.18 -6.64 -16.81
N SER A 150 -1.04 -6.01 -17.07
CA SER A 150 -0.65 -4.75 -16.43
C SER A 150 -0.73 -3.54 -17.37
N LYS A 151 -1.38 -2.44 -16.94
CA LYS A 151 -1.44 -1.16 -17.67
C LYS A 151 -0.89 0.05 -16.92
N HIS A 152 -0.61 -0.04 -15.62
CA HIS A 152 -0.24 1.11 -14.77
C HIS A 152 1.20 1.09 -14.24
N PHE A 153 2.01 0.15 -14.71
CA PHE A 153 3.42 0.07 -14.36
C PHE A 153 4.26 1.02 -15.22
N ASP A 154 4.00 2.33 -15.13
CA ASP A 154 5.00 3.32 -15.54
C ASP A 154 6.11 3.31 -14.50
N GLY A 155 7.06 2.39 -14.71
CA GLY A 155 8.34 2.42 -14.05
C GLY A 155 8.93 3.81 -14.26
N GLU A 156 8.97 4.59 -13.18
CA GLU A 156 9.76 5.81 -13.14
C GLU A 156 11.12 5.48 -13.74
N LYS A 157 11.37 5.99 -14.94
CA LYS A 157 12.71 6.12 -15.48
C LYS A 157 13.43 7.07 -14.55
N VAL A 158 13.99 6.53 -13.46
CA VAL A 158 15.04 7.19 -12.70
C VAL A 158 16.18 7.33 -13.70
N SER A 159 16.22 8.50 -14.34
CA SER A 159 17.28 8.92 -15.22
C SER A 159 18.56 8.89 -14.40
N ASN A 160 19.38 7.90 -14.69
CA ASN A 160 20.79 7.87 -14.34
C ASN A 160 21.45 9.03 -15.08
N LYS A 161 21.36 10.26 -14.54
CA LYS A 161 22.22 11.36 -14.96
C LYS A 161 23.55 11.20 -14.22
N GLY A 162 24.58 11.02 -15.03
CA GLY A 162 25.81 10.35 -14.68
C GLY A 162 26.71 11.09 -13.71
N LEU A 163 27.54 10.28 -13.06
CA LEU A 163 28.91 10.67 -12.81
C LEU A 163 29.64 10.73 -14.16
N GLN A 164 30.05 11.93 -14.56
CA GLN A 164 31.34 12.19 -15.17
C GLN A 164 32.08 13.16 -14.26
#